data_AF-G2YLA8-F1
#
_entry.id   AF-G2YLA8-F1
#
_cell.length_a   1.000
_cell.length_b   1.000
_cell.length_c   1.000
_cell.angle_alpha   90.00
_cell.angle_beta   90.00
_cell.angle_gamma   90.00
#
_symmetry.space_group_name_H-M   'P 1'
#
loop_
_entity.id
_entity.type
_entity.pdbx_description
1 polymer ?
#
loop_
_entity_poly.entity_id
_entity_poly.type
_entity_poly.pdbx_seq_one_letter_code
_entity_poly.pdbx_strand_id
1 'polypeptide(L)'
;MHEVDGNQLNTSELEQQFKRIYEKAEKTPAVGILTSENRDIWTDAREVLLKANPSNAKILKDIESASFVVCLDDASPVTLEERAHQYWHGDGANRWFDKPLQFIINDNGTSGFMGEHSMMDGTPTHRLNDYVNEVIFNNKLDFSDPSIRSNLPDPTPLKFHITKEVQSEIERATKDFNEVIAAHELRVQAYQGYGKGLIKKFKYVR
;
A
#
# COMPACT_ATOMS: atom_id res chain seq x y z
N MET A 1 -3.19 -11.26 9.82
CA MET A 1 -3.28 -12.66 10.29
C MET A 1 -2.85 -13.54 9.14
N HIS A 2 -1.78 -14.33 9.29
CA HIS A 2 -1.32 -15.27 8.25
C HIS A 2 -1.45 -16.74 8.69
N GLU A 3 -1.78 -16.98 9.97
CA GLU A 3 -1.96 -18.31 10.57
C GLU A 3 -3.16 -18.32 11.53
N VAL A 4 -3.80 -19.47 11.66
CA VAL A 4 -4.77 -19.82 12.70
C VAL A 4 -4.36 -21.18 13.27
N ASP A 5 -4.30 -21.30 14.59
CA ASP A 5 -3.86 -22.51 15.31
C ASP A 5 -2.51 -23.08 14.80
N GLY A 6 -1.57 -22.18 14.46
CA GLY A 6 -0.23 -22.53 13.96
C GLY A 6 -0.19 -23.04 12.52
N ASN A 7 -1.30 -22.97 11.78
CA ASN A 7 -1.35 -23.35 10.36
C ASN A 7 -1.64 -22.12 9.50
N GLN A 8 -0.83 -21.95 8.45
CA GLN A 8 -0.97 -20.85 7.49
C GLN A 8 -2.36 -20.88 6.83
N LEU A 9 -2.89 -19.71 6.50
CA LEU A 9 -4.10 -19.62 5.69
C LEU A 9 -3.84 -20.15 4.28
N ASN A 10 -4.77 -20.94 3.74
CA ASN A 10 -4.75 -21.32 2.34
C ASN A 10 -5.29 -20.18 1.45
N THR A 11 -5.25 -20.36 0.13
CA THR A 11 -5.70 -19.33 -0.82
C THR A 11 -7.19 -19.02 -0.72
N SER A 12 -8.05 -20.01 -0.49
CA SER A 12 -9.50 -19.81 -0.36
C SER A 12 -9.88 -19.08 0.92
N GLU A 13 -9.14 -19.30 2.01
CA GLU A 13 -9.28 -18.54 3.25
C GLU A 13 -8.87 -17.07 3.07
N LEU A 14 -7.72 -16.81 2.42
CA LEU A 14 -7.29 -15.45 2.10
C LEU A 14 -8.28 -14.73 1.18
N GLU A 15 -8.76 -15.39 0.13
CA GLU A 15 -9.79 -14.85 -0.76
C GLU A 15 -11.05 -14.48 0.01
N GLN A 16 -11.53 -15.35 0.91
CA GLN A 16 -12.69 -15.04 1.75
C GLN A 16 -12.43 -13.84 2.66
N GLN A 17 -11.24 -13.72 3.25
CA GLN A 17 -10.89 -12.57 4.09
C GLN A 17 -10.89 -11.26 3.29
N PHE A 18 -10.30 -11.25 2.09
CA PHE A 18 -10.34 -10.08 1.21
C PHE A 18 -11.76 -9.74 0.76
N LYS A 19 -12.59 -10.74 0.45
CA LYS A 19 -14.02 -10.52 0.14
C LYS A 19 -14.76 -9.89 1.31
N ARG A 20 -14.56 -10.38 2.55
CA ARG A 20 -15.14 -9.77 3.76
C ARG A 20 -14.65 -8.35 3.99
N ILE A 21 -13.40 -8.04 3.65
CA ILE A 21 -12.87 -6.67 3.71
C ILE A 21 -13.65 -5.77 2.73
N TYR A 22 -13.82 -6.18 1.48
CA TYR A 22 -14.63 -5.44 0.49
C TYR A 22 -16.07 -5.23 0.95
N GLU A 23 -16.71 -6.27 1.49
CA GLU A 23 -18.11 -6.20 1.97
C GLU A 23 -18.29 -5.28 3.18
N LYS A 24 -17.26 -5.16 4.04
CA LYS A 24 -17.29 -4.34 5.26
C LYS A 24 -16.69 -2.95 5.10
N ALA A 25 -16.03 -2.68 3.98
CA ALA A 25 -15.35 -1.41 3.75
C ALA A 25 -16.37 -0.27 3.65
N GLU A 26 -16.11 0.82 4.37
CA GLU A 26 -16.93 2.02 4.38
C GLU A 26 -16.03 3.22 4.04
N LYS A 27 -16.56 4.20 3.29
CA LYS A 27 -15.84 5.47 3.10
C LYS A 27 -15.76 6.21 4.42
N THR A 28 -14.55 6.56 4.84
CA THR A 28 -14.26 7.25 6.10
C THR A 28 -13.27 8.39 5.84
N PRO A 29 -13.12 9.37 6.77
CA PRO A 29 -12.06 10.37 6.66
C PRO A 29 -10.68 9.73 6.46
N ALA A 30 -9.93 10.23 5.48
CA ALA A 30 -8.69 9.62 5.02
C ALA A 30 -7.51 9.87 5.97
N VAL A 31 -7.51 9.23 7.15
CA VAL A 31 -6.45 9.41 8.17
C VAL A 31 -5.05 9.12 7.63
N GLY A 32 -4.93 8.19 6.68
CA GLY A 32 -3.67 7.85 6.03
C GLY A 32 -2.95 9.03 5.37
N ILE A 33 -3.70 10.04 4.90
CA ILE A 33 -3.11 11.22 4.24
C ILE A 33 -2.24 12.05 5.17
N LEU A 34 -2.47 11.97 6.49
CA LEU A 34 -1.63 12.63 7.49
C LEU A 34 -0.16 12.17 7.40
N THR A 35 0.09 10.94 6.92
CA THR A 35 1.45 10.42 6.74
C THR A 35 2.19 10.99 5.52
N SER A 36 1.50 11.76 4.67
CA SER A 36 2.10 12.45 3.52
C SER A 36 2.67 13.83 3.86
N GLU A 37 2.35 14.33 5.05
CA GLU A 37 2.71 15.68 5.49
C GLU A 37 4.21 15.89 5.71
N ASN A 38 4.57 17.17 5.82
CA ASN A 38 5.87 17.54 6.39
C ASN A 38 6.07 16.82 7.74
N ARG A 39 7.28 16.33 8.02
CA ARG A 39 7.55 15.48 9.20
C ARG A 39 7.24 16.16 10.54
N ASP A 40 7.48 17.47 10.65
CA ASP A 40 7.18 18.22 11.88
C ASP A 40 5.66 18.38 12.03
N ILE A 41 4.97 18.74 10.94
CA ILE A 41 3.51 18.85 10.89
C ILE A 41 2.83 17.52 11.20
N TRP A 42 3.31 16.42 10.62
CA TRP A 42 2.79 15.07 10.89
C TRP A 42 3.02 14.70 12.36
N THR A 43 4.17 15.05 12.94
CA THR A 43 4.44 14.79 14.36
C THR A 43 3.38 15.44 15.25
N ASP A 44 3.06 16.71 15.01
CA ASP A 44 2.02 17.45 15.74
C ASP A 44 0.62 16.86 15.49
N ALA A 45 0.26 16.58 14.23
CA ALA A 45 -1.03 15.98 13.86
C ALA A 45 -1.22 14.58 14.47
N ARG A 46 -0.14 13.79 14.58
CA ARG A 46 -0.16 12.49 15.26
C ARG A 46 -0.46 12.64 16.75
N GLU A 47 0.07 13.67 17.41
CA GLU A 47 -0.31 13.95 18.80
C GLU A 47 -1.79 14.31 18.93
N VAL A 48 -2.33 15.12 18.01
CA VAL A 48 -3.77 15.47 17.99
C VAL A 48 -4.60 14.19 17.83
N LEU A 49 -4.24 13.30 16.91
CA LEU A 49 -4.89 12.01 16.69
C LEU A 49 -4.85 11.12 17.94
N LEU A 50 -3.73 11.09 18.66
CA LEU A 50 -3.59 10.32 19.91
C LEU A 50 -4.40 10.91 21.07
N LYS A 51 -4.47 12.24 21.17
CA LYS A 51 -5.26 12.94 22.21
C LYS A 51 -6.76 12.82 21.97
N ALA A 52 -7.20 12.63 20.73
CA ALA A 52 -8.61 12.49 20.36
C ALA A 52 -9.30 11.29 21.03
N ASN A 53 -8.63 10.12 21.12
CA ASN A 53 -9.14 8.96 21.85
C ASN A 53 -8.02 7.96 22.17
N PRO A 54 -7.98 7.36 23.38
CA PRO A 54 -7.02 6.30 23.71
C PRO A 54 -7.03 5.09 22.76
N SER A 55 -8.16 4.77 22.12
CA SER A 55 -8.24 3.66 21.16
C SER A 55 -7.45 3.92 19.87
N ASN A 56 -7.23 5.18 19.48
CA ASN A 56 -6.44 5.53 18.30
C ASN A 56 -4.98 5.07 18.45
N ALA A 57 -4.43 5.09 19.67
CA ALA A 57 -3.08 4.59 19.95
C ALA A 57 -2.96 3.08 19.65
N LYS A 58 -4.01 2.30 19.97
CA LYS A 58 -4.05 0.87 19.65
C LYS A 58 -4.10 0.65 18.14
N ILE A 59 -4.93 1.43 17.42
CA ILE A 59 -5.06 1.33 15.97
C ILE A 59 -3.72 1.65 15.27
N LEU A 60 -3.05 2.73 15.68
CA LEU A 60 -1.73 3.08 15.14
C LEU A 60 -0.73 1.96 15.38
N LYS A 61 -0.71 1.38 16.59
CA LYS A 61 0.15 0.24 16.90
C LYS A 61 -0.18 -0.96 16.01
N ASP A 62 -1.44 -1.27 15.75
CA ASP A 62 -1.85 -2.38 14.89
C ASP A 62 -1.36 -2.16 13.44
N ILE A 63 -1.44 -0.92 12.91
CA ILE A 63 -0.91 -0.55 11.58
C ILE A 63 0.63 -0.62 11.55
N GLU A 64 1.29 0.00 12.52
CA GLU A 64 2.75 0.07 12.64
C GLU A 64 3.36 -1.34 12.79
N SER A 65 2.71 -2.23 13.54
CA SER A 65 3.18 -3.59 13.79
C SER A 65 2.83 -4.61 12.69
N ALA A 66 1.91 -4.28 11.77
CA ALA A 66 1.59 -5.16 10.64
C ALA A 66 2.84 -5.47 9.79
N SER A 67 2.93 -6.65 9.15
CA SER A 67 4.09 -6.98 8.31
C SER A 67 4.20 -6.09 7.06
N PHE A 68 3.06 -5.75 6.46
CA PHE A 68 2.90 -4.90 5.27
C PHE A 68 1.45 -4.42 5.21
N VAL A 69 1.17 -3.49 4.29
CA VAL A 69 -0.20 -3.04 3.97
C VAL A 69 -0.55 -3.47 2.54
N VAL A 70 -1.83 -3.79 2.34
CA VAL A 70 -2.42 -4.04 1.01
C VAL A 70 -3.46 -2.96 0.76
N CYS A 71 -3.23 -2.13 -0.25
CA CYS A 71 -4.13 -1.09 -0.71
C CYS A 71 -5.00 -1.67 -1.83
N LEU A 72 -6.29 -1.78 -1.59
CA LEU A 72 -7.29 -2.18 -2.58
C LEU A 72 -7.93 -0.91 -3.15
N ASP A 73 -7.49 -0.50 -4.34
CA ASP A 73 -7.89 0.75 -4.98
C ASP A 73 -9.01 0.51 -5.99
N ASP A 74 -9.96 1.45 -6.07
CA ASP A 74 -11.03 1.49 -7.10
C ASP A 74 -10.57 2.16 -8.41
N ALA A 75 -9.29 2.54 -8.49
CA ALA A 75 -8.67 3.07 -9.70
C ALA A 75 -8.50 1.99 -10.79
N SER A 76 -8.34 2.42 -12.03
CA SER A 76 -8.12 1.53 -13.18
C SER A 76 -7.11 2.13 -14.18
N PRO A 77 -5.84 2.36 -13.78
CA PRO A 77 -4.85 3.00 -14.65
C PRO A 77 -4.46 2.11 -15.83
N VAL A 78 -4.37 2.70 -17.01
CA VAL A 78 -4.08 2.01 -18.28
C VAL A 78 -2.68 2.39 -18.79
N THR A 79 -2.35 3.67 -18.82
CA THR A 79 -1.07 4.17 -19.35
C THR A 79 0.08 4.01 -18.35
N LEU A 80 1.32 4.13 -18.82
CA LEU A 80 2.50 4.07 -17.95
C LEU A 80 2.52 5.25 -16.98
N GLU A 81 2.12 6.43 -17.44
CA GLU A 81 1.98 7.65 -16.64
C GLU A 81 0.90 7.50 -15.58
N GLU A 82 -0.30 7.03 -15.95
CA GLU A 82 -1.39 6.78 -14.98
C GLU A 82 -0.95 5.79 -13.90
N ARG A 83 -0.26 4.71 -14.28
CA ARG A 83 0.30 3.74 -13.34
C ARG A 83 1.35 4.36 -12.44
N ALA A 84 2.24 5.18 -13.00
CA ALA A 84 3.28 5.84 -12.21
C ALA A 84 2.68 6.81 -11.19
N HIS A 85 1.67 7.59 -11.56
CA HIS A 85 0.91 8.42 -10.60
C HIS A 85 0.24 7.56 -9.51
N GLN A 86 -0.43 6.47 -9.91
CA GLN A 86 -1.15 5.61 -8.98
C GLN A 86 -0.23 4.96 -7.94
N TYR A 87 0.93 4.48 -8.35
CA TYR A 87 1.86 3.76 -7.48
C TYR A 87 2.81 4.66 -6.72
N TRP A 88 3.03 5.90 -7.18
CA TRP A 88 3.87 6.86 -6.47
C TRP A 88 3.11 7.57 -5.35
N HIS A 89 1.90 8.06 -5.61
CA HIS A 89 1.16 8.86 -4.62
C HIS A 89 -0.33 8.52 -4.56
N GLY A 90 -0.94 8.06 -5.66
CA GLY A 90 -2.38 7.87 -5.73
C GLY A 90 -3.13 9.19 -5.43
N ASP A 91 -4.26 9.10 -4.76
CA ASP A 91 -5.01 10.25 -4.25
C ASP A 91 -4.61 10.64 -2.80
N GLY A 92 -3.61 9.96 -2.23
CA GLY A 92 -3.16 10.13 -0.85
C GLY A 92 -4.09 9.51 0.21
N ALA A 93 -5.29 9.07 -0.16
CA ALA A 93 -6.31 8.65 0.81
C ALA A 93 -6.19 7.17 1.22
N ASN A 94 -5.83 6.30 0.27
CA ASN A 94 -5.71 4.85 0.50
C ASN A 94 -4.24 4.40 0.66
N ARG A 95 -3.44 5.16 1.41
CA ARG A 95 -2.01 4.91 1.65
C ARG A 95 -1.67 5.09 3.13
N TRP A 96 -0.59 4.46 3.56
CA TRP A 96 0.08 4.75 4.82
C TRP A 96 1.57 4.92 4.55
N PHE A 97 2.01 6.13 4.17
CA PHE A 97 3.33 6.39 3.61
C PHE A 97 4.51 6.05 4.54
N ASP A 98 4.26 6.01 5.86
CA ASP A 98 5.24 5.55 6.84
C ASP A 98 5.45 4.02 6.86
N LYS A 99 4.62 3.26 6.14
CA LYS A 99 4.74 1.80 6.09
C LYS A 99 5.84 1.38 5.11
N PRO A 100 6.83 0.56 5.54
CA PRO A 100 7.93 0.15 4.68
C PRO A 100 7.53 -0.66 3.45
N LEU A 101 6.44 -1.43 3.54
CA LEU A 101 5.98 -2.32 2.47
C LEU A 101 4.48 -2.10 2.25
N GLN A 102 4.12 -1.59 1.08
CA GLN A 102 2.74 -1.41 0.65
C GLN A 102 2.55 -2.01 -0.75
N PHE A 103 1.61 -2.96 -0.87
CA PHE A 103 1.21 -3.55 -2.14
C PHE A 103 -0.11 -2.90 -2.58
N ILE A 104 -0.16 -2.39 -3.80
CA ILE A 104 -1.32 -1.69 -4.35
C ILE A 104 -1.95 -2.58 -5.42
N ILE A 105 -3.24 -2.84 -5.32
CA ILE A 105 -4.03 -3.62 -6.27
C ILE A 105 -5.21 -2.76 -6.70
N ASN A 106 -5.25 -2.44 -8.00
CA ASN A 106 -6.30 -1.66 -8.63
C ASN A 106 -7.46 -2.57 -9.11
N ASP A 107 -8.64 -2.00 -9.32
CA ASP A 107 -9.85 -2.73 -9.73
C ASP A 107 -9.70 -3.44 -11.09
N ASN A 108 -8.87 -2.89 -11.99
CA ASN A 108 -8.52 -3.53 -13.27
C ASN A 108 -7.44 -4.62 -13.15
N GLY A 109 -7.07 -5.03 -11.93
CA GLY A 109 -6.09 -6.08 -11.64
C GLY A 109 -4.63 -5.64 -11.82
N THR A 110 -4.37 -4.39 -12.21
CA THR A 110 -2.99 -3.88 -12.24
C THR A 110 -2.49 -3.68 -10.80
N SER A 111 -1.22 -4.00 -10.57
CA SER A 111 -0.64 -3.89 -9.24
C SER A 111 0.69 -3.16 -9.24
N GLY A 112 1.03 -2.61 -8.08
CA GLY A 112 2.28 -1.89 -7.84
C GLY A 112 2.75 -2.04 -6.41
N PHE A 113 3.89 -1.44 -6.13
CA PHE A 113 4.54 -1.49 -4.82
C PHE A 113 5.02 -0.09 -4.44
N MET A 114 4.82 0.26 -3.17
CA MET A 114 5.34 1.47 -2.55
C MET A 114 6.17 1.08 -1.33
N GLY A 115 7.36 1.66 -1.22
CA GLY A 115 8.25 1.42 -0.10
C GLY A 115 8.72 2.73 0.53
N GLU A 116 8.72 2.77 1.87
CA GLU A 116 9.33 3.84 2.64
C GLU A 116 10.87 3.68 2.58
N HIS A 117 11.58 4.77 2.27
CA HIS A 117 12.99 4.70 1.84
C HIS A 117 14.00 4.86 2.99
N SER A 118 13.59 5.26 4.19
CA SER A 118 14.52 5.55 5.29
C SER A 118 15.27 4.31 5.80
N MET A 119 14.66 3.12 5.73
CA MET A 119 15.20 1.89 6.32
C MET A 119 15.84 0.94 5.31
N MET A 120 15.50 1.04 4.02
CA MET A 120 15.96 0.11 2.99
C MET A 120 16.21 0.82 1.67
N ASP A 121 17.23 0.38 0.93
CA ASP A 121 17.37 0.76 -0.48
C ASP A 121 16.41 -0.04 -1.38
N GLY A 122 16.44 0.24 -2.69
CA GLY A 122 15.55 -0.41 -3.66
C GLY A 122 15.86 -1.89 -3.93
N THR A 123 17.01 -2.42 -3.51
CA THR A 123 17.45 -3.78 -3.86
C THR A 123 16.65 -4.86 -3.12
N PRO A 124 16.48 -4.81 -1.79
CA PRO A 124 15.64 -5.77 -1.07
C PRO A 124 14.18 -5.74 -1.54
N THR A 125 13.61 -4.56 -1.75
CA THR A 125 12.23 -4.41 -2.22
C THR A 125 12.08 -4.93 -3.65
N HIS A 126 13.03 -4.65 -4.55
CA HIS A 126 13.03 -5.22 -5.90
C HIS A 126 13.09 -6.75 -5.87
N ARG A 127 13.98 -7.34 -5.06
CA ARG A 127 14.10 -8.80 -4.92
C ARG A 127 12.83 -9.44 -4.37
N LEU A 128 12.16 -8.79 -3.41
CA LEU A 128 10.87 -9.24 -2.89
C LEU A 128 9.81 -9.27 -4.00
N ASN A 129 9.71 -8.20 -4.79
CA ASN A 129 8.76 -8.11 -5.89
C ASN A 129 9.06 -9.13 -7.01
N ASP A 130 10.33 -9.35 -7.33
CA ASP A 130 10.75 -10.39 -8.28
C ASP A 130 10.32 -11.79 -7.80
N TYR A 131 10.51 -12.09 -6.52
CA TYR A 131 10.08 -13.37 -5.94
C TYR A 131 8.55 -13.55 -5.99
N VAL A 132 7.79 -12.52 -5.60
CA VAL A 132 6.32 -12.55 -5.67
C VAL A 132 5.85 -12.77 -7.10
N ASN A 133 6.43 -12.06 -8.07
CA ASN A 133 6.14 -12.25 -9.49
C ASN A 133 6.52 -13.65 -9.97
N GLU A 134 7.68 -14.18 -9.56
CA GLU A 134 8.11 -15.53 -9.90
C GLU A 134 7.12 -16.59 -9.38
N VAL A 135 6.62 -16.43 -8.16
CA VAL A 135 5.62 -17.32 -7.56
C VAL A 135 4.30 -17.29 -8.32
N ILE A 136 3.85 -16.09 -8.70
CA ILE A 136 2.59 -15.89 -9.45
C ILE A 136 2.71 -16.43 -10.88
N PHE A 137 3.69 -15.95 -11.67
CA PHE A 137 3.80 -16.29 -13.10
C PHE A 137 4.15 -17.75 -13.38
N ASN A 138 4.75 -18.44 -12.41
CA ASN A 138 5.04 -19.87 -12.53
C ASN A 138 3.98 -20.75 -11.83
N ASN A 139 2.82 -20.19 -11.45
CA ASN A 139 1.72 -20.91 -10.79
C ASN A 139 2.17 -21.75 -9.60
N LYS A 140 3.04 -21.19 -8.74
CA LYS A 140 3.62 -21.91 -7.59
C LYS A 140 2.72 -21.90 -6.34
N LEU A 141 1.63 -21.13 -6.37
CA LEU A 141 0.63 -21.11 -5.31
C LEU A 141 -0.36 -22.26 -5.51
N ASP A 142 -0.71 -22.94 -4.41
CA ASP A 142 -1.71 -23.99 -4.42
C ASP A 142 -3.12 -23.39 -4.26
N PHE A 143 -3.92 -23.48 -5.33
CA PHE A 143 -5.33 -23.08 -5.35
C PHE A 143 -6.29 -24.30 -5.35
N SER A 144 -5.77 -25.50 -5.12
CA SER A 144 -6.55 -26.74 -5.22
C SER A 144 -7.37 -27.07 -3.98
N ASP A 145 -7.06 -26.44 -2.83
CA ASP A 145 -7.78 -26.61 -1.57
C ASP A 145 -8.87 -25.54 -1.40
N PRO A 146 -10.16 -25.87 -1.60
CA PRO A 146 -11.26 -24.94 -1.40
C PRO A 146 -11.72 -24.86 0.06
N SER A 147 -11.09 -25.61 0.98
CA SER A 147 -11.54 -25.68 2.37
C SER A 147 -11.32 -24.35 3.09
N ILE A 148 -12.28 -23.98 3.92
CA ILE A 148 -12.22 -22.77 4.74
C ILE A 148 -12.51 -23.19 6.18
N ARG A 149 -11.58 -22.93 7.09
CA ARG A 149 -11.77 -23.27 8.49
C ARG A 149 -12.93 -22.48 9.10
N SER A 150 -13.79 -23.17 9.85
CA SER A 150 -14.96 -22.57 10.50
C SER A 150 -14.60 -21.62 11.65
N ASN A 151 -13.40 -21.75 12.23
CA ASN A 151 -12.89 -20.90 13.28
C ASN A 151 -12.06 -19.70 12.78
N LEU A 152 -12.06 -19.44 11.46
CA LEU A 152 -11.39 -18.29 10.88
C LEU A 152 -12.06 -16.99 11.37
N PRO A 153 -11.36 -16.14 12.14
CA PRO A 153 -11.95 -14.91 12.63
C PRO A 153 -12.22 -13.94 11.48
N ASP A 154 -13.17 -13.04 11.71
CA ASP A 154 -13.48 -11.99 10.77
C ASP A 154 -12.41 -10.89 10.76
N PRO A 155 -12.12 -10.29 9.59
CA PRO A 155 -11.36 -9.05 9.52
C PRO A 155 -12.02 -7.98 10.41
N THR A 156 -11.20 -7.32 11.22
CA THR A 156 -11.65 -6.29 12.16
C THR A 156 -11.42 -4.90 11.57
N PRO A 157 -12.48 -4.10 11.31
CA PRO A 157 -12.31 -2.73 10.86
C PRO A 157 -11.61 -1.87 11.90
N LEU A 158 -10.57 -1.15 11.46
CA LEU A 158 -9.85 -0.19 12.30
C LEU A 158 -10.54 1.18 12.20
N LYS A 159 -11.36 1.52 13.21
CA LYS A 159 -12.17 2.75 13.22
C LYS A 159 -11.50 3.82 14.08
N PHE A 160 -10.83 4.78 13.45
CA PHE A 160 -10.29 5.95 14.15
C PHE A 160 -11.41 6.82 14.71
N HIS A 161 -11.19 7.36 15.91
CA HIS A 161 -12.02 8.41 16.46
C HIS A 161 -11.51 9.76 15.95
N ILE A 162 -12.36 10.43 15.16
CA ILE A 162 -12.05 11.69 14.50
C ILE A 162 -12.80 12.82 15.23
N THR A 163 -12.06 13.67 15.94
CA THR A 163 -12.61 14.93 16.46
C THR A 163 -12.57 16.02 15.39
N LYS A 164 -13.11 17.21 15.68
CA LYS A 164 -13.04 18.34 14.76
C LYS A 164 -11.60 18.75 14.47
N GLU A 165 -10.74 18.68 15.48
CA GLU A 165 -9.32 19.00 15.37
C GLU A 165 -8.64 18.01 14.43
N VAL A 166 -8.81 16.70 14.65
CA VAL A 166 -8.27 15.67 13.75
C VAL A 166 -8.78 15.85 12.32
N GLN A 167 -10.08 16.17 12.15
CA GLN A 167 -10.66 16.42 10.84
C GLN A 167 -9.99 17.63 10.15
N SER A 168 -9.69 18.71 10.87
CA SER A 168 -8.96 19.86 10.33
C SER A 168 -7.53 19.51 9.93
N GLU A 169 -6.85 18.63 10.67
CA GLU A 169 -5.51 18.13 10.29
C GLU A 169 -5.58 17.32 8.99
N ILE A 170 -6.60 16.47 8.82
CA ILE A 170 -6.83 15.69 7.58
C ILE A 170 -7.09 16.64 6.40
N GLU A 171 -7.91 17.67 6.59
CA GLU A 171 -8.21 18.66 5.56
C GLU A 171 -6.98 19.47 5.13
N ARG A 172 -6.14 19.86 6.09
CA ARG A 172 -4.86 20.52 5.79
C ARG A 172 -3.94 19.60 5.01
N ALA A 173 -3.72 18.37 5.49
CA ALA A 173 -2.87 17.39 4.82
C ALA A 173 -3.37 17.07 3.39
N THR A 174 -4.70 16.99 3.20
CA THR A 174 -5.31 16.80 1.88
C THR A 174 -5.01 17.97 0.95
N LYS A 175 -5.13 19.21 1.45
CA LYS A 175 -4.82 20.41 0.68
C LYS A 175 -3.34 20.44 0.28
N ASP A 176 -2.45 20.25 1.25
CA ASP A 176 -1.01 20.35 1.05
C ASP A 176 -0.52 19.24 0.11
N PHE A 177 -1.04 18.01 0.25
CA PHE A 177 -0.81 16.92 -0.69
C PHE A 177 -1.21 17.30 -2.12
N ASN A 178 -2.42 17.82 -2.31
CA ASN A 178 -2.91 18.20 -3.64
C ASN A 178 -2.09 19.33 -4.26
N GLU A 179 -1.64 20.31 -3.47
CA GLU A 179 -0.76 21.39 -3.95
C GLU A 179 0.59 20.85 -4.43
N VAL A 180 1.21 19.92 -3.68
CA VAL A 180 2.48 19.29 -4.06
C VAL A 180 2.32 18.44 -5.33
N ILE A 181 1.28 17.62 -5.41
CA ILE A 181 1.03 16.77 -6.59
C ILE A 181 0.69 17.62 -7.83
N ALA A 182 -0.04 18.73 -7.68
CA ALA A 182 -0.34 19.63 -8.78
C ALA A 182 0.90 20.30 -9.38
N ALA A 183 1.96 20.46 -8.59
CA ALA A 183 3.25 20.99 -9.05
C ALA A 183 4.17 19.91 -9.66
N HIS A 184 3.79 18.63 -9.60
CA HIS A 184 4.59 17.51 -10.08
C HIS A 184 4.32 17.23 -11.57
N GLU A 185 5.37 17.30 -12.40
CA GLU A 185 5.33 16.85 -13.79
C GLU A 185 5.97 15.47 -13.94
N LEU A 186 5.22 14.52 -14.50
CA LEU A 186 5.67 13.16 -14.75
C LEU A 186 5.50 12.80 -16.23
N ARG A 187 6.49 12.08 -16.76
CA ARG A 187 6.46 11.42 -18.07
C ARG A 187 7.19 10.09 -17.96
N VAL A 188 6.66 9.05 -18.59
CA VAL A 188 7.27 7.72 -18.56
C VAL A 188 7.65 7.28 -19.97
N GLN A 189 8.96 7.25 -20.25
CA GLN A 189 9.45 6.81 -21.54
C GLN A 189 9.83 5.33 -21.51
N ALA A 190 9.02 4.49 -22.16
CA ALA A 190 9.44 3.13 -22.51
C ALA A 190 10.35 3.17 -23.74
N TYR A 191 11.66 3.13 -23.53
CA TYR A 191 12.63 3.13 -24.64
C TYR A 191 12.79 1.73 -25.25
N GLN A 192 12.37 1.57 -26.50
CA GLN A 192 12.38 0.27 -27.21
C GLN A 192 13.51 0.13 -28.24
N GLY A 193 14.39 1.13 -28.39
CA GLY A 193 15.41 1.14 -29.46
C GLY A 193 16.56 0.15 -29.21
N TYR A 194 16.99 -0.01 -27.96
CA TYR A 194 18.01 -0.98 -27.55
C TYR A 194 17.99 -1.17 -26.03
N GLY A 195 18.74 -2.17 -25.55
CA GLY A 195 18.97 -2.39 -24.12
C GLY A 195 20.31 -3.07 -23.83
N LYS A 196 20.45 -3.63 -22.63
CA LYS A 196 21.67 -4.30 -22.15
C LYS A 196 22.23 -5.35 -23.12
N GLY A 197 21.37 -6.05 -23.86
CA GLY A 197 21.77 -7.07 -24.84
C GLY A 197 22.59 -6.50 -26.01
N LEU A 198 22.20 -5.34 -26.55
CA LEU A 198 22.95 -4.67 -27.62
C LEU A 198 24.21 -4.01 -27.05
N ILE A 199 24.10 -3.30 -25.92
CA ILE A 199 25.22 -2.58 -25.28
C ILE A 199 26.40 -3.52 -24.99
N LYS A 200 26.13 -4.74 -24.51
CA LYS A 200 27.16 -5.76 -24.25
C LYS A 200 27.97 -6.15 -25.49
N LYS A 201 27.42 -6.06 -26.70
CA LYS A 201 28.12 -6.41 -27.96
C LYS A 201 29.21 -5.41 -28.32
N PHE A 202 29.08 -4.16 -27.88
CA PHE A 202 30.06 -3.10 -28.16
C PHE A 202 31.32 -3.16 -27.28
N LYS A 203 31.44 -4.17 -26.39
CA LYS A 203 32.61 -4.39 -25.51
C LYS A 203 33.11 -3.08 -24.87
N TYR A 204 32.22 -2.30 -24.25
CA TYR A 204 32.64 -1.17 -23.43
C TYR A 204 33.59 -1.69 -22.34
N VAL A 205 34.89 -1.46 -22.55
CA VAL A 205 35.94 -1.77 -21.58
C VAL A 205 35.75 -0.76 -20.44
N ARG A 206 35.72 -1.25 -19.21
CA ARG A 206 35.79 -0.40 -18.02
C ARG A 206 37.15 0.28 -17.95
#